data_AF-A0A1Q7BKK1-F1
#
_entry.id   AF-A0A1Q7BKK1-F1
#
_cell.length_a   1.000
_cell.length_b   1.000
_cell.length_c   1.000
_cell.angle_alpha   90.00
_cell.angle_beta   90.00
_cell.angle_gamma   90.00
#
_symmetry.space_group_name_H-M   'P 1'
#
loop_
_entity.id
_entity.type
_entity.pdbx_description
1 polymer ?
#
loop_
_entity_poly.entity_id
_entity_poly.type
_entity_poly.pdbx_seq_one_letter_code
_entity_poly.pdbx_strand_id
1 'polypeptide(L)'
;MKTRNGAPSMPMPLIANIAIFQRKLAGFPIATYQPGETVLTAASTSGRLLILRKGAVAVLKEGVEIATVTEPGAVFGELSVLLDQPHTADVRALETSQFYVADAAALLRVDPIALIYVATVLARRLDDANRALIELKRQVQAGQPRSVIETTAEKMEGLLGAGGADLVSARYPYDLFAPGTPNSL
;
A
#
# COMPACT_ATOMS: atom_id res chain seq x y z
N MET A 1 -37.25 -36.19 10.60
CA MET A 1 -37.72 -35.05 9.79
C MET A 1 -36.54 -34.13 9.53
N LYS A 2 -36.27 -33.88 8.24
CA LYS A 2 -35.26 -33.08 7.54
C LYS A 2 -34.29 -32.15 8.30
N THR A 3 -33.06 -32.22 7.80
CA THR A 3 -31.87 -31.38 7.94
C THR A 3 -32.10 -29.89 7.60
N ARG A 4 -31.34 -29.00 8.24
CA ARG A 4 -30.93 -27.72 7.60
C ARG A 4 -29.42 -27.58 7.68
N ASN A 5 -28.83 -27.71 6.49
CA ASN A 5 -27.43 -27.57 6.14
C ASN A 5 -26.77 -26.34 6.79
N GLY A 6 -25.77 -26.57 7.63
CA GLY A 6 -24.65 -25.64 7.72
C GLY A 6 -23.83 -25.81 6.45
N ALA A 7 -23.96 -24.87 5.51
CA ALA A 7 -22.98 -24.79 4.44
C ALA A 7 -21.60 -24.61 5.10
N PRO A 8 -20.56 -25.38 4.72
CA PRO A 8 -19.22 -25.07 5.16
C PRO A 8 -18.93 -23.64 4.72
N SER A 9 -18.60 -22.76 5.67
CA SER A 9 -18.14 -21.41 5.38
C SER A 9 -16.89 -21.54 4.53
N MET A 10 -17.05 -21.49 3.20
CA MET A 10 -15.91 -21.47 2.30
C MET A 10 -15.06 -20.28 2.71
N PRO A 11 -13.75 -20.46 3.00
CA PRO A 11 -12.87 -19.35 3.25
C PRO A 11 -12.96 -18.42 2.03
N MET A 12 -13.56 -17.25 2.25
CA MET A 12 -13.84 -16.31 1.18
C MET A 12 -12.50 -15.92 0.53
N PRO A 13 -12.41 -15.86 -0.80
CA PRO A 13 -11.17 -15.48 -1.46
C PRO A 13 -10.71 -14.12 -0.94
N LEU A 14 -9.43 -14.01 -0.57
CA LEU A 14 -8.80 -12.82 0.01
C LEU A 14 -9.07 -11.55 -0.81
N ILE A 15 -9.30 -11.70 -2.11
CA ILE A 15 -9.63 -10.62 -3.06
C ILE A 15 -10.98 -9.96 -2.72
N ALA A 16 -11.98 -10.72 -2.30
CA ALA A 16 -13.28 -10.16 -1.93
C ALA A 16 -13.19 -9.29 -0.66
N ASN A 17 -12.29 -9.64 0.26
CA ASN A 17 -12.04 -8.89 1.49
C ASN A 17 -11.50 -7.48 1.20
N ILE A 18 -10.71 -7.31 0.14
CA ILE A 18 -10.13 -6.02 -0.23
C ILE A 18 -11.23 -5.05 -0.70
N ALA A 19 -12.10 -5.48 -1.61
CA ALA A 19 -13.21 -4.64 -2.09
C ALA A 19 -14.20 -4.30 -0.95
N ILE A 20 -14.38 -5.22 0.01
CA ILE A 20 -15.17 -4.95 1.22
C ILE A 20 -14.50 -3.89 2.08
N PHE A 21 -13.19 -3.99 2.31
CA PHE A 21 -12.47 -3.00 3.09
C PHE A 21 -12.48 -1.62 2.45
N GLN A 22 -12.27 -1.52 1.13
CA GLN A 22 -12.36 -0.27 0.39
C GLN A 22 -13.73 0.41 0.55
N ARG A 23 -14.81 -0.36 0.55
CA ARG A 23 -16.16 0.17 0.84
C ARG A 23 -16.28 0.68 2.27
N LYS A 24 -15.67 -0.01 3.25
CA LYS A 24 -15.64 0.44 4.65
C LYS A 24 -14.85 1.73 4.84
N LEU A 25 -13.81 1.98 4.04
CA LEU A 25 -13.00 3.20 4.13
C LEU A 25 -13.83 4.48 4.03
N ALA A 26 -14.95 4.47 3.31
CA ALA A 26 -15.84 5.64 3.19
C ALA A 26 -16.40 6.13 4.54
N GLY A 27 -16.43 5.29 5.57
CA GLY A 27 -16.85 5.66 6.93
C GLY A 27 -15.73 6.22 7.82
N PHE A 28 -14.48 6.26 7.34
CA PHE A 28 -13.35 6.72 8.13
C PHE A 28 -13.20 8.25 8.04
N PRO A 29 -12.70 8.91 9.11
CA PRO A 29 -12.35 10.31 9.05
C PRO A 29 -11.38 10.63 7.92
N ILE A 30 -11.55 11.78 7.29
CA ILE A 30 -10.69 12.25 6.20
C ILE A 30 -9.79 13.38 6.71
N ALA A 31 -8.48 13.23 6.50
CA ALA A 31 -7.51 14.32 6.65
C ALA A 31 -7.09 14.82 5.26
N THR A 32 -6.95 16.14 5.12
CA THR A 32 -6.47 16.78 3.89
C THR A 32 -5.16 17.50 4.18
N TYR A 33 -4.19 17.32 3.29
CA TYR A 33 -2.88 17.95 3.34
C TYR A 33 -2.65 18.76 2.06
N GLN A 34 -2.11 19.95 2.19
CA GLN A 34 -1.76 20.84 1.10
C GLN A 34 -0.37 20.52 0.52
N PRO A 35 -0.07 20.94 -0.72
CA PRO A 35 1.26 20.75 -1.30
C PRO A 35 2.36 21.24 -0.36
N GLY A 36 3.33 20.37 -0.12
CA GLY A 36 4.46 20.63 0.76
C GLY A 36 4.24 20.30 2.24
N GLU A 37 3.02 19.94 2.67
CA GLU A 37 2.77 19.54 4.07
C GLU A 37 3.24 18.11 4.34
N THR A 38 3.74 17.89 5.56
CA THR A 38 4.20 16.58 6.03
C THR A 38 3.03 15.78 6.58
N VAL A 39 2.79 14.61 5.99
CA VAL A 39 1.76 13.65 6.38
C VAL A 39 2.25 12.74 7.51
N LEU A 40 3.50 12.26 7.41
CA LEU A 40 4.20 11.47 8.43
C LEU A 40 5.63 11.96 8.55
N THR A 41 6.16 11.99 9.77
CA THR A 41 7.54 12.41 10.05
C THR A 41 8.39 11.21 10.42
N ALA A 42 9.56 11.08 9.79
CA ALA A 42 10.54 10.05 10.14
C ALA A 42 10.93 10.13 11.62
N ALA A 43 11.31 8.99 12.21
CA ALA A 43 11.67 8.85 13.62
C ALA A 43 10.57 9.25 14.63
N SER A 44 9.33 9.49 14.18
CA SER A 44 8.16 9.68 15.03
C SER A 44 7.25 8.45 15.03
N THR A 45 6.35 8.35 16.01
CA THR A 45 5.27 7.35 16.02
C THR A 45 3.94 8.08 15.98
N SER A 46 3.06 7.67 15.06
CA SER A 46 1.74 8.30 14.93
C SER A 46 0.60 7.46 15.52
N GLY A 47 0.81 6.14 15.68
CA GLY A 47 -0.24 5.18 16.05
C GLY A 47 -1.38 5.06 15.03
N ARG A 48 -1.23 5.68 13.86
CA ARG A 48 -2.29 5.84 12.86
C ARG A 48 -1.89 5.20 11.54
N LEU A 49 -2.87 4.56 10.90
CA LEU A 49 -2.79 4.18 9.50
C LEU A 49 -3.42 5.29 8.66
N LEU A 50 -2.71 5.70 7.60
CA LEU A 50 -3.23 6.62 6.62
C LEU A 50 -3.36 5.90 5.29
N ILE A 51 -4.56 5.93 4.71
CA ILE A 51 -4.85 5.29 3.43
C ILE A 51 -5.13 6.38 2.41
N LEU A 52 -4.31 6.49 1.37
CA LEU A 52 -4.45 7.53 0.35
C LEU A 52 -5.81 7.39 -0.33
N ARG A 53 -6.63 8.44 -0.28
CA ARG A 53 -7.92 8.50 -0.95
C ARG A 53 -7.78 9.08 -2.35
N LYS A 54 -7.02 10.16 -2.45
CA LYS A 54 -6.71 10.90 -3.69
C LYS A 54 -5.52 11.80 -3.39
N GLY A 55 -4.64 11.99 -4.36
CA GLY A 55 -3.50 12.88 -4.23
C GLY A 55 -2.23 12.27 -4.80
N ALA A 56 -1.13 12.95 -4.57
CA ALA A 56 0.22 12.47 -4.84
C ALA A 56 1.10 12.84 -3.65
N VAL A 57 1.89 11.88 -3.16
CA VAL A 57 2.83 12.09 -2.06
C VAL A 57 4.20 11.55 -2.38
N ALA A 58 5.23 12.24 -1.90
CA ALA A 58 6.61 11.78 -1.92
C ALA A 58 6.94 11.09 -0.59
N VAL A 59 7.68 10.00 -0.68
CA VAL A 59 8.31 9.33 0.46
C VAL A 59 9.78 9.71 0.46
N LEU A 60 10.22 10.35 1.54
CA LEU A 60 11.59 10.84 1.67
C LEU A 60 12.31 10.10 2.79
N LYS A 61 13.49 9.55 2.47
CA LYS A 61 14.38 8.94 3.45
C LYS A 61 15.68 9.72 3.47
N GLU A 62 16.03 10.25 4.64
CA GLU A 62 17.24 11.08 4.82
C GLU A 62 17.30 12.27 3.84
N GLY A 63 16.13 12.84 3.51
CA GLY A 63 15.99 13.96 2.58
C GLY A 63 16.02 13.59 1.10
N VAL A 64 16.23 12.32 0.75
CA VAL A 64 16.16 11.80 -0.62
C VAL A 64 14.77 11.27 -0.90
N GLU A 65 14.14 11.71 -1.98
CA GLU A 65 12.88 11.12 -2.45
C GLU A 65 13.16 9.72 -3.01
N ILE A 66 12.58 8.70 -2.38
CA ILE A 66 12.77 7.31 -2.77
C ILE A 66 11.55 6.73 -3.50
N ALA A 67 10.39 7.38 -3.40
CA ALA A 67 9.18 7.01 -4.12
C ALA A 67 8.21 8.19 -4.23
N THR A 68 7.48 8.24 -5.33
CA THR A 68 6.24 9.02 -5.46
C THR A 68 5.06 8.05 -5.51
N VAL A 69 4.00 8.35 -4.75
CA VAL A 69 2.83 7.48 -4.59
C VAL A 69 1.56 8.25 -4.95
N THR A 70 0.85 7.78 -5.96
CA THR A 70 -0.41 8.37 -6.46
C THR A 70 -1.61 7.45 -6.33
N GLU A 71 -1.40 6.17 -6.00
CA GLU A 71 -2.42 5.13 -6.03
C GLU A 71 -3.40 5.23 -4.85
N PRO A 72 -4.71 5.43 -5.09
CA PRO A 72 -5.71 5.33 -4.03
C PRO A 72 -5.68 3.95 -3.37
N GLY A 73 -5.74 3.92 -2.05
CA GLY A 73 -5.61 2.69 -1.25
C GLY A 73 -4.18 2.41 -0.80
N ALA A 74 -3.16 3.15 -1.27
CA ALA A 74 -1.83 3.06 -0.69
C ALA A 74 -1.88 3.33 0.83
N VAL A 75 -1.26 2.44 1.61
CA VAL A 75 -1.26 2.50 3.08
C VAL A 75 0.09 3.02 3.56
N PHE A 76 0.05 3.94 4.53
CA PHE A 76 1.21 4.53 5.18
C PHE A 76 1.11 4.40 6.70
N GLY A 77 2.28 4.34 7.35
CA GLY A 77 2.41 4.13 8.80
C GLY A 77 2.22 2.67 9.23
N GLU A 78 2.00 1.76 8.27
CA GLU A 78 1.80 0.34 8.50
C GLU A 78 3.02 -0.34 9.10
N LEU A 79 4.22 0.02 8.65
CA LEU A 79 5.45 -0.55 9.18
C LEU A 79 5.67 -0.14 10.63
N SER A 80 5.43 1.14 10.95
CA SER A 80 5.57 1.66 12.31
C SER A 80 4.65 0.90 13.27
N VAL A 81 3.39 0.72 12.88
CA VAL A 81 2.38 0.01 13.67
C VAL A 81 2.69 -1.49 13.81
N LEU A 82 2.99 -2.17 12.70
CA LEU A 82 3.10 -3.63 12.69
C LEU A 82 4.40 -4.14 13.30
N LEU A 83 5.47 -3.34 13.22
CA LEU A 83 6.79 -3.68 13.76
C LEU A 83 7.08 -2.99 15.10
N ASP A 84 6.15 -2.20 15.61
CA ASP A 84 6.30 -1.41 16.84
C ASP A 84 7.58 -0.55 16.84
N GLN A 85 7.77 0.19 15.75
CA GLN A 85 8.96 1.04 15.53
C GLN A 85 8.58 2.44 15.03
N PRO A 86 9.47 3.44 15.13
CA PRO A 86 9.24 4.75 14.52
C PRO A 86 9.10 4.67 12.99
N HIS A 87 8.47 5.69 12.39
CA HIS A 87 8.40 5.84 10.93
C HIS A 87 9.80 5.88 10.34
N THR A 88 10.01 5.14 9.25
CA THR A 88 11.32 4.98 8.61
C THR A 88 11.63 6.08 7.60
N ALA A 89 10.62 6.85 7.19
CA ALA A 89 10.68 7.87 6.17
C ALA A 89 9.64 8.95 6.44
N ASP A 90 9.89 10.15 5.93
CA ASP A 90 8.90 11.21 5.86
C ASP A 90 7.95 10.93 4.70
N VAL A 91 6.70 11.36 4.85
CA VAL A 91 5.72 11.37 3.76
C VAL A 91 5.25 12.80 3.59
N ARG A 92 5.36 13.34 2.37
CA ARG A 92 5.04 14.73 2.07
C ARG A 92 4.06 14.82 0.92
N ALA A 93 3.04 15.66 1.06
CA ALA A 93 2.09 15.93 -0.01
C ALA A 93 2.77 16.70 -1.16
N LEU A 94 2.65 16.20 -2.39
CA LEU A 94 3.11 16.86 -3.61
C LEU A 94 2.01 17.72 -4.22
N GLU A 95 0.76 17.30 -4.04
CA GLU A 95 -0.44 18.04 -4.36
C GLU A 95 -1.44 17.99 -3.19
N THR A 96 -2.57 18.70 -3.28
CA THR A 96 -3.64 18.57 -2.28
C THR A 96 -4.10 17.11 -2.18
N SER A 97 -3.74 16.47 -1.07
CA SER A 97 -3.88 15.02 -0.88
C SER A 97 -4.80 14.72 0.28
N GLN A 98 -5.65 13.71 0.12
CA GLN A 98 -6.64 13.29 1.12
C GLN A 98 -6.36 11.86 1.55
N PHE A 99 -6.51 11.60 2.85
CA PHE A 99 -6.29 10.30 3.45
C PHE A 99 -7.47 9.91 4.32
N TYR A 100 -7.86 8.63 4.25
CA TYR A 100 -8.63 8.02 5.33
C TYR A 100 -7.69 7.77 6.50
N VAL A 101 -8.11 8.18 7.70
CA VAL A 101 -7.32 8.07 8.93
C VAL A 101 -7.94 7.03 9.85
N ALA A 102 -7.14 6.06 10.26
CA ALA A 102 -7.56 5.04 11.21
C ALA A 102 -6.61 4.97 12.41
N ASP A 103 -7.17 4.81 13.60
CA ASP A 103 -6.39 4.34 14.75
C ASP A 103 -5.99 2.88 14.51
N ALA A 104 -4.69 2.61 14.54
CA ALA A 104 -4.19 1.33 14.09
C ALA A 104 -4.49 0.20 15.08
N ALA A 105 -4.44 0.49 16.38
CA ALA A 105 -4.74 -0.48 17.41
C ALA A 105 -6.23 -0.89 17.39
N ALA A 106 -7.13 0.09 17.20
CA ALA A 106 -8.55 -0.16 17.04
C ALA A 106 -8.83 -0.93 15.75
N LEU A 107 -8.24 -0.53 14.62
CA LEU A 107 -8.54 -1.12 13.33
C LEU A 107 -8.03 -2.58 13.20
N LEU A 108 -6.77 -2.83 13.56
CA LEU A 108 -6.15 -4.14 13.34
C LEU A 108 -6.57 -5.20 14.36
N ARG A 109 -6.96 -4.80 15.58
CA ARG A 109 -7.45 -5.75 16.60
C ARG A 109 -8.92 -6.14 16.41
N VAL A 110 -9.72 -5.22 15.85
CA VAL A 110 -11.18 -5.38 15.80
C VAL A 110 -11.66 -5.85 14.42
N ASP A 111 -10.96 -5.49 13.34
CA ASP A 111 -11.37 -5.83 11.98
C ASP A 111 -10.33 -6.71 11.26
N PRO A 112 -10.52 -8.04 11.26
CA PRO A 112 -9.66 -8.97 10.52
C PRO A 112 -9.56 -8.66 9.02
N ILE A 113 -10.58 -8.02 8.43
CA ILE A 113 -10.57 -7.64 7.01
C ILE A 113 -9.53 -6.53 6.78
N ALA A 114 -9.40 -5.58 7.70
CA ALA A 114 -8.39 -4.53 7.63
C ALA A 114 -6.97 -5.09 7.74
N LEU A 115 -6.75 -6.04 8.66
CA LEU A 115 -5.47 -6.71 8.80
C LEU A 115 -5.11 -7.50 7.53
N ILE A 116 -6.06 -8.25 6.97
CA ILE A 116 -5.87 -8.98 5.70
C ILE A 116 -5.54 -8.01 4.56
N TYR A 117 -6.20 -6.85 4.51
CA TYR A 117 -5.91 -5.83 3.51
C TYR A 117 -4.47 -5.34 3.60
N VAL A 118 -4.03 -4.89 4.77
CA VAL A 118 -2.64 -4.43 4.98
C VAL A 118 -1.64 -5.54 4.69
N ALA A 119 -1.88 -6.76 5.18
CA ALA A 119 -1.02 -7.91 4.92
C ALA A 119 -0.90 -8.22 3.42
N THR A 120 -2.00 -8.10 2.66
CA THR A 120 -1.98 -8.35 1.21
C THR A 120 -1.20 -7.27 0.46
N VAL A 121 -1.32 -6.00 0.87
CA VAL A 121 -0.52 -4.89 0.31
C VAL A 121 0.97 -5.15 0.55
N LEU A 122 1.35 -5.53 1.77
CA LEU A 122 2.75 -5.82 2.11
C LEU A 122 3.30 -7.05 1.38
N ALA A 123 2.50 -8.12 1.26
CA ALA A 123 2.91 -9.32 0.56
C ALA A 123 3.19 -9.07 -0.94
N ARG A 124 2.38 -8.23 -1.59
CA ARG A 124 2.59 -7.84 -3.00
C ARG A 124 3.87 -7.03 -3.17
N ARG A 125 4.06 -6.03 -2.31
CA ARG A 125 5.29 -5.22 -2.31
C ARG A 125 6.55 -6.07 -2.20
N LEU A 126 6.51 -7.06 -1.31
CA LEU A 126 7.62 -7.98 -1.14
C LEU A 126 7.85 -8.86 -2.38
N ASP A 127 6.80 -9.37 -3.01
CA ASP A 127 6.92 -10.13 -4.26
C ASP A 127 7.52 -9.26 -5.39
N ASP A 128 7.06 -8.03 -5.54
CA ASP A 128 7.54 -7.09 -6.55
C ASP A 128 9.02 -6.74 -6.31
N ALA A 129 9.40 -6.43 -5.06
CA ALA A 129 10.78 -6.14 -4.70
C ALA A 129 11.70 -7.35 -4.96
N ASN A 130 11.24 -8.56 -4.64
CA ASN A 130 11.98 -9.80 -4.91
C ASN A 130 12.17 -10.03 -6.42
N ARG A 131 11.16 -9.75 -7.24
CA ARG A 131 11.28 -9.86 -8.71
C ARG A 131 12.29 -8.87 -9.26
N ALA A 132 12.24 -7.63 -8.79
CA ALA A 132 13.18 -6.59 -9.21
C ALA A 132 14.62 -6.94 -8.77
N LEU A 133 14.81 -7.57 -7.61
CA LEU A 133 16.10 -8.11 -7.17
C LEU A 133 16.62 -9.24 -8.09
N ILE A 134 15.76 -10.16 -8.50
CA ILE A 134 16.13 -11.22 -9.44
C ILE A 134 16.55 -10.62 -10.79
N GLU A 135 15.82 -9.63 -11.27
CA GLU A 135 16.14 -8.93 -12.51
C GLU A 135 17.47 -8.20 -12.41
N LEU A 136 17.71 -7.49 -11.30
CA LEU A 136 18.99 -6.82 -11.04
C LEU A 136 20.16 -7.81 -11.08
N LYS A 137 20.03 -8.96 -10.41
CA LYS A 137 21.05 -10.02 -10.45
C LYS A 137 21.32 -10.51 -11.87
N ARG A 138 20.28 -10.70 -12.68
CA ARG A 138 20.40 -11.13 -14.07
C ARG A 138 21.13 -10.10 -14.92
N GLN A 139 20.81 -8.82 -14.76
CA GLN A 139 21.44 -7.72 -15.51
C GLN A 139 22.92 -7.59 -15.17
N VAL A 140 23.29 -7.70 -13.90
CA VAL A 140 24.69 -7.69 -13.44
C VAL A 140 25.46 -8.86 -14.06
N GLN A 141 24.89 -10.08 -14.04
CA GLN A 141 25.53 -11.26 -14.62
C GLN A 141 25.66 -11.19 -16.15
N ALA A 142 24.69 -10.56 -16.82
CA ALA A 142 24.69 -10.35 -18.27
C ALA A 142 25.59 -9.18 -18.71
N GLY A 143 26.28 -8.50 -17.80
CA GLY A 143 27.15 -7.37 -18.12
C GLY A 143 26.40 -6.17 -18.70
N GLN A 144 25.14 -5.95 -18.29
CA GLN A 144 24.35 -4.81 -18.76
C GLN A 144 24.99 -3.47 -18.37
N PRO A 145 24.70 -2.38 -19.12
CA PRO A 145 25.19 -1.05 -18.79
C PRO A 145 24.77 -0.63 -17.37
N ARG A 146 25.65 0.14 -16.69
CA ARG A 146 25.39 0.63 -15.33
C ARG A 146 24.06 1.38 -15.21
N SER A 147 23.68 2.16 -16.22
CA SER A 147 22.41 2.90 -16.24
C SER A 147 21.19 1.98 -16.10
N VAL A 148 21.20 0.81 -16.73
CA VAL A 148 20.08 -0.15 -16.65
C VAL A 148 20.00 -0.81 -15.27
N ILE A 149 21.16 -1.09 -14.68
CA ILE A 149 21.30 -1.65 -13.34
C ILE A 149 20.84 -0.63 -12.29
N GLU A 150 21.25 0.64 -12.43
CA GLU A 150 20.85 1.76 -11.58
C GLU A 150 19.34 1.97 -11.59
N THR A 151 18.71 2.02 -12.77
CA THR A 151 17.25 2.15 -12.86
C THR A 151 16.51 0.97 -12.21
N THR A 152 17.04 -0.25 -12.32
CA THR A 152 16.43 -1.42 -11.67
C THR A 152 16.59 -1.38 -10.15
N ALA A 153 17.71 -0.87 -9.65
CA ALA A 153 17.94 -0.66 -8.23
C ALA A 153 17.04 0.44 -7.65
N GLU A 154 16.91 1.59 -8.34
CA GLU A 154 15.99 2.67 -7.96
C GLU A 154 14.54 2.15 -7.85
N LYS A 155 14.12 1.33 -8.82
CA LYS A 155 12.80 0.69 -8.80
C LYS A 155 12.62 -0.24 -7.60
N MET A 156 13.64 -1.01 -7.21
CA MET A 156 13.58 -1.83 -6.00
C MET A 156 13.43 -0.99 -4.73
N GLU A 157 14.18 0.10 -4.64
CA GLU A 157 14.13 1.02 -3.50
C GLU A 157 12.73 1.65 -3.36
N GLY A 158 12.12 2.07 -4.48
CA GLY A 158 10.76 2.60 -4.48
C GLY A 158 9.71 1.60 -3.97
N LEU A 159 9.82 0.32 -4.35
CA LEU A 159 8.92 -0.74 -3.87
C LEU A 159 9.02 -0.97 -2.35
N LEU A 160 10.21 -0.80 -1.79
CA LEU A 160 10.52 -1.01 -0.38
C LEU A 160 10.31 0.25 0.49
N GLY A 161 10.34 1.45 -0.10
CA GLY A 161 10.40 2.74 0.59
C GLY A 161 9.18 3.15 1.42
N ALA A 162 7.98 2.71 1.02
CA ALA A 162 6.64 2.91 1.61
C ALA A 162 5.68 3.31 0.48
N GLY A 163 4.54 2.65 0.40
CA GLY A 163 3.61 2.76 -0.73
C GLY A 163 3.99 1.82 -1.87
N GLY A 164 3.39 0.63 -1.88
CA GLY A 164 3.51 -0.36 -2.97
C GLY A 164 2.82 0.03 -4.27
N ALA A 165 2.81 1.32 -4.58
CA ALA A 165 1.93 1.93 -5.54
C ALA A 165 2.55 2.05 -6.94
N ASP A 166 3.87 1.98 -7.07
CA ASP A 166 4.53 2.41 -8.30
C ASP A 166 4.38 1.44 -9.49
N LEU A 167 3.63 0.33 -9.37
CA LEU A 167 3.47 -0.65 -10.46
C LEU A 167 2.12 -1.37 -10.52
N VAL A 168 1.01 -0.74 -10.11
CA VAL A 168 -0.28 -1.46 -10.08
C VAL A 168 -0.91 -1.73 -11.47
N SER A 169 -0.45 -1.10 -12.56
CA SER A 169 -1.22 -1.18 -13.82
C SER A 169 -0.88 -2.36 -14.78
N ALA A 170 0.27 -3.04 -14.68
CA ALA A 170 0.77 -3.78 -15.86
C ALA A 170 0.62 -5.32 -15.88
N ARG A 171 0.14 -6.03 -14.85
CA ARG A 171 0.24 -7.51 -14.93
C ARG A 171 -0.68 -8.41 -14.11
N TYR A 172 -1.59 -7.88 -13.29
CA TYR A 172 -2.62 -8.71 -12.66
C TYR A 172 -3.97 -8.45 -13.35
N PRO A 173 -4.76 -9.49 -13.68
CA PRO A 173 -6.05 -9.34 -14.35
C PRO A 173 -7.12 -8.64 -13.49
N TYR A 174 -6.77 -8.21 -12.28
CA TYR A 174 -7.63 -7.48 -11.36
C TYR A 174 -6.93 -6.19 -10.95
N ASP A 175 -7.33 -5.08 -11.56
CA ASP A 175 -7.06 -3.75 -11.03
C ASP A 175 -7.99 -3.54 -9.82
N LEU A 176 -7.43 -3.67 -8.62
CA LEU A 176 -8.21 -3.61 -7.38
C LEU A 176 -8.64 -2.18 -7.02
N PHE A 177 -8.15 -1.15 -7.70
CA PHE A 177 -8.41 0.25 -7.37
C PHE A 177 -9.19 0.98 -8.47
N ALA A 178 -9.48 0.31 -9.59
CA ALA A 178 -10.41 0.82 -10.58
C ALA A 178 -11.79 1.07 -9.95
N PRO A 179 -12.43 2.24 -10.18
CA PRO A 179 -13.80 2.47 -9.76
C PRO A 179 -14.67 1.43 -10.48
N GLY A 180 -15.25 0.50 -9.71
CA GLY A 180 -16.00 -0.62 -10.27
C GLY A 180 -17.02 -0.13 -11.29
N THR A 181 -16.94 -0.64 -12.52
CA THR A 181 -18.01 -0.46 -13.50
C THR A 181 -19.31 -0.98 -12.90
N PRO A 182 -20.42 -0.24 -12.99
CA PRO A 182 -21.71 -0.80 -12.63
C PRO A 182 -21.99 -1.94 -13.60
N ASN A 183 -22.18 -3.15 -13.08
CA ASN A 183 -22.71 -4.26 -13.88
C ASN A 183 -24.07 -3.81 -14.45
N SER A 184 -24.11 -3.60 -15.76
CA SER A 184 -25.36 -3.64 -16.52
C SER A 184 -25.93 -5.06 -16.43
N LEU A 185 -27.24 -5.13 -16.22
CA LEU A 185 -28.10 -6.31 -16.08
C LEU A 185 -27.87 -7.38 -17.15
#